data_AF-A0A519TG75-F1
#
_entry.id   AF-A0A519TG75-F1
#
_cell.length_a   1.000
_cell.length_b   1.000
_cell.length_c   1.000
_cell.angle_alpha   90.00
_cell.angle_beta   90.00
_cell.angle_gamma   90.00
#
_symmetry.space_group_name_H-M   'P 1'
#
loop_
_entity.id
_entity.type
_entity.pdbx_description
1 polymer ?
#
loop_
_entity_poly.entity_id
_entity_poly.type
_entity_poly.pdbx_seq_one_letter_code
_entity_poly.pdbx_strand_id
1 'polypeptide(L)'
;MKNFLSFADAGDYKALLAQALEIKQNPYGYQHVGKNKTVGLIFFNPSLRTRLSSLKAAYNLGAQAWVLNAGADSWTLEMADGAVMNGTTQEHIKDAIAVMSQYCDVLGVRTFPTLKDKEADYSEEVLSKILQYATVPVISLESATLHPLQSFADLITVAETKRKERVKVVLTWAPHVRALPQCVPNSFADWFSEVDWVDFVITHPHGYELDPKFTKGARIEYDQKKALEGADYVQAKNWS
;
A
#
# COMPACT_ATOMS: atom_id res chain seq x y z
N MET A 1 -10.12 -10.20 9.04
CA MET A 1 -9.07 -9.93 8.02
C MET A 1 -7.75 -10.50 8.54
N LYS A 2 -7.03 -11.33 7.77
CA LYS A 2 -5.73 -11.90 8.18
C LYS A 2 -4.56 -11.00 7.79
N ASN A 3 -4.60 -10.41 6.60
CA ASN A 3 -3.63 -9.43 6.09
C ASN A 3 -4.37 -8.32 5.34
N PHE A 4 -3.70 -7.19 5.09
CA PHE A 4 -4.22 -6.11 4.24
C PHE A 4 -3.17 -5.71 3.21
N LEU A 5 -3.28 -6.26 2.00
CA LEU A 5 -2.26 -6.18 0.95
C LEU A 5 -2.80 -5.57 -0.36
N SER A 6 -4.09 -5.74 -0.63
CA SER A 6 -4.76 -5.33 -1.88
C SER A 6 -6.24 -5.01 -1.65
N PHE A 7 -6.97 -4.60 -2.70
CA PHE A 7 -8.43 -4.45 -2.64
C PHE A 7 -9.15 -5.75 -2.24
N ALA A 8 -8.64 -6.92 -2.66
CA ALA A 8 -9.26 -8.21 -2.35
C ALA A 8 -9.33 -8.47 -0.83
N ASP A 9 -8.41 -7.90 -0.05
CA ASP A 9 -8.40 -8.03 1.41
C ASP A 9 -9.44 -7.13 2.09
N ALA A 10 -9.99 -6.13 1.39
CA ALA A 10 -10.98 -5.19 1.94
C ALA A 10 -12.30 -5.87 2.31
N GLY A 11 -12.60 -7.05 1.75
CA GLY A 11 -13.86 -7.76 1.98
C GLY A 11 -15.06 -6.95 1.50
N ASP A 12 -15.98 -6.63 2.40
CA ASP A 12 -17.03 -5.65 2.12
C ASP A 12 -16.44 -4.23 2.18
N TYR A 13 -15.98 -3.74 1.03
CA TYR A 13 -15.38 -2.41 0.93
C TYR A 13 -16.36 -1.29 1.32
N LYS A 14 -17.68 -1.49 1.19
CA LYS A 14 -18.69 -0.48 1.56
C LYS A 14 -18.78 -0.37 3.08
N ALA A 15 -18.79 -1.49 3.78
CA ALA A 15 -18.72 -1.53 5.24
C ALA A 15 -17.40 -0.94 5.75
N LEU A 16 -16.28 -1.30 5.13
CA LEU A 16 -14.96 -0.76 5.46
C LEU A 16 -14.89 0.77 5.27
N LEU A 17 -15.41 1.26 4.14
CA LEU A 17 -15.49 2.69 3.84
C LEU A 17 -16.39 3.45 4.81
N ALA A 18 -17.56 2.88 5.15
CA ALA A 18 -18.47 3.47 6.15
C ALA A 18 -17.79 3.58 7.52
N GLN A 19 -17.09 2.53 7.96
CA GLN A 19 -16.34 2.53 9.21
C GLN A 19 -15.22 3.59 9.20
N ALA A 20 -14.50 3.76 8.09
CA ALA A 20 -13.47 4.79 7.98
C ALA A 20 -14.05 6.21 8.11
N LEU A 21 -15.22 6.48 7.51
CA LEU A 21 -15.92 7.76 7.65
C LEU A 21 -16.42 7.99 9.08
N GLU A 22 -16.90 6.94 9.75
CA GLU A 22 -17.28 6.99 11.18
C GLU A 22 -16.08 7.33 12.08
N ILE A 23 -14.95 6.64 11.90
CA ILE A 23 -13.71 6.91 12.63
C ILE A 23 -13.25 8.35 12.41
N LYS A 24 -13.46 8.91 11.22
CA LYS A 24 -13.10 10.31 10.94
C LYS A 24 -13.91 11.30 11.80
N GLN A 25 -15.17 11.01 12.09
CA GLN A 25 -16.03 11.83 12.95
C GLN A 25 -15.68 11.67 14.44
N ASN A 26 -15.21 10.50 14.84
CA ASN A 26 -14.74 10.25 16.21
C ASN A 26 -13.39 9.49 16.21
N PRO A 27 -12.27 10.20 16.00
CA PRO A 27 -10.95 9.58 15.82
C PRO A 27 -10.46 8.73 17.00
N TYR A 28 -11.03 8.93 18.19
CA TYR A 28 -10.67 8.20 19.42
C TYR A 28 -11.77 7.26 19.91
N GLY A 29 -12.87 7.10 19.16
CA GLY A 29 -14.01 6.26 19.56
C GLY A 29 -13.66 4.78 19.74
N TYR A 30 -12.57 4.33 19.12
CA TYR A 30 -12.12 2.94 19.10
C TYR A 30 -10.85 2.69 19.91
N GLN A 31 -10.48 3.58 20.85
CA GLN A 31 -9.27 3.41 21.68
C GLN A 31 -9.22 2.11 22.50
N HIS A 32 -10.37 1.51 22.78
CA HIS A 32 -10.44 0.24 23.51
C HIS A 32 -9.96 -0.95 22.68
N VAL A 33 -9.96 -0.86 21.35
CA VAL A 33 -9.56 -1.94 20.42
C VAL A 33 -8.07 -2.25 20.54
N GLY A 34 -7.24 -1.22 20.67
CA GLY A 34 -5.79 -1.35 20.78
C GLY A 34 -5.27 -1.48 22.21
N LYS A 35 -6.14 -1.54 23.23
CA LYS A 35 -5.70 -1.65 24.62
C LYS A 35 -4.85 -2.90 24.81
N ASN A 36 -3.61 -2.71 25.29
CA ASN A 36 -2.59 -3.76 25.46
C ASN A 36 -2.22 -4.49 24.16
N LYS A 37 -2.39 -3.82 23.01
CA LYS A 37 -1.94 -4.28 21.72
C LYS A 37 -0.76 -3.47 21.23
N THR A 38 0.14 -4.12 20.51
CA THR A 38 1.34 -3.50 19.96
C THR A 38 1.36 -3.60 18.44
N VAL A 39 1.53 -2.48 17.75
CA VAL A 39 1.74 -2.42 16.30
C VAL A 39 3.23 -2.28 16.01
N GLY A 40 3.81 -3.27 15.35
CA GLY A 40 5.16 -3.20 14.84
C GLY A 40 5.20 -2.60 13.45
N LEU A 41 6.11 -1.65 13.19
CA LEU A 41 6.28 -1.06 11.86
C LEU A 41 7.73 -1.23 11.39
N ILE A 42 7.94 -2.00 10.32
CA ILE A 42 9.26 -2.17 9.70
C ILE A 42 9.33 -1.50 8.33
N PHE A 43 10.37 -0.69 8.14
CA PHE A 43 10.64 0.05 6.92
C PHE A 43 11.94 -0.44 6.29
N PHE A 44 11.83 -1.08 5.12
CA PHE A 44 12.99 -1.37 4.26
C PHE A 44 13.42 -0.15 3.45
N ASN A 45 12.51 0.81 3.28
CA ASN A 45 12.78 2.10 2.65
C ASN A 45 12.18 3.23 3.49
N PRO A 46 12.89 4.36 3.65
CA PRO A 46 12.43 5.44 4.50
C PRO A 46 11.14 6.07 3.94
N SER A 47 10.20 6.41 4.84
CA SER A 47 9.02 7.21 4.52
C SER A 47 8.62 8.07 5.71
N LEU A 48 8.47 9.38 5.49
CA LEU A 48 7.98 10.31 6.51
C LEU A 48 6.46 10.18 6.69
N ARG A 49 5.71 10.25 5.58
CA ARG A 49 4.23 10.29 5.62
C ARG A 49 3.66 9.00 6.19
N THR A 50 4.06 7.86 5.63
CA THR A 50 3.57 6.54 6.04
C THR A 50 3.92 6.23 7.49
N ARG A 51 5.12 6.62 7.93
CA ARG A 51 5.54 6.45 9.33
C ARG A 51 4.65 7.25 10.28
N LEU A 52 4.48 8.54 10.04
CA LEU A 52 3.71 9.41 10.92
C LEU A 52 2.22 9.04 10.92
N SER A 53 1.63 8.74 9.76
CA SER A 53 0.22 8.37 9.68
C SER A 53 -0.06 7.03 10.36
N SER A 54 0.80 6.02 10.18
CA SER A 54 0.62 4.69 10.78
C SER A 54 0.77 4.73 12.31
N LEU A 55 1.75 5.49 12.83
CA LEU A 55 1.88 5.72 14.26
C LEU A 55 0.65 6.41 14.83
N LYS A 56 0.17 7.46 14.17
CA LYS A 56 -1.05 8.18 14.60
C LYS A 56 -2.27 7.26 14.60
N ALA A 57 -2.41 6.38 13.61
CA ALA A 57 -3.49 5.41 13.54
C ALA A 57 -3.44 4.40 14.69
N ALA A 58 -2.26 3.86 15.02
CA ALA A 58 -2.08 2.96 16.18
C ALA A 58 -2.49 3.66 17.49
N TYR A 59 -2.06 4.91 17.70
CA TYR A 59 -2.40 5.68 18.90
C TYR A 59 -3.88 6.07 18.97
N ASN A 60 -4.53 6.33 17.83
CA ASN A 60 -5.98 6.55 17.76
C ASN A 60 -6.77 5.32 18.23
N LEU A 61 -6.24 4.13 17.98
CA LEU A 61 -6.79 2.86 18.47
C LEU A 61 -6.37 2.53 19.90
N GLY A 62 -5.54 3.36 20.57
CA GLY A 62 -5.05 3.09 21.92
C GLY A 62 -3.96 2.01 22.01
N ALA A 63 -3.38 1.63 20.86
CA ALA A 63 -2.28 0.67 20.79
C ALA A 63 -0.93 1.32 21.08
N GLN A 64 0.01 0.52 21.58
CA GLN A 64 1.43 0.86 21.57
C GLN A 64 2.00 0.61 20.17
N ALA A 65 3.10 1.27 19.82
CA ALA A 65 3.77 1.04 18.55
C ALA A 65 5.28 1.19 18.66
N TRP A 66 6.00 0.40 17.86
CA TRP A 66 7.44 0.55 17.65
C TRP A 66 7.74 0.65 16.16
N VAL A 67 8.88 1.25 15.83
CA VAL A 67 9.35 1.45 14.45
C VAL A 67 10.77 0.94 14.33
N LEU A 68 11.04 0.17 13.28
CA LEU A 68 12.38 -0.27 12.90
C LEU A 68 12.66 0.08 11.44
N ASN A 69 13.86 0.58 11.18
CA ASN A 69 14.40 0.73 9.83
C ASN A 69 15.40 -0.39 9.54
N ALA A 70 15.13 -1.20 8.53
CA ALA A 70 16.06 -2.25 8.09
C ALA A 70 17.38 -1.62 7.62
N GLY A 71 18.52 -2.13 8.09
CA GLY A 71 19.85 -1.63 7.73
C GLY A 71 20.27 -0.28 8.33
N ALA A 72 19.43 0.37 9.14
CA ALA A 72 19.79 1.59 9.88
C ALA A 72 19.64 1.42 11.40
N ASP A 73 18.48 0.96 11.86
CA ASP A 73 18.22 0.68 13.28
C ASP A 73 18.44 -0.81 13.62
N SER A 74 18.71 -1.63 12.60
CA SER A 74 18.81 -3.09 12.69
C SER A 74 19.84 -3.62 11.68
N TRP A 75 20.12 -4.91 11.76
CA TRP A 75 21.04 -5.61 10.88
C TRP A 75 20.62 -5.57 9.40
N THR A 76 21.59 -5.75 8.51
CA THR A 76 21.31 -5.97 7.09
C THR A 76 20.82 -7.40 6.92
N LEU A 77 19.62 -7.56 6.36
CA LEU A 77 18.97 -8.86 6.26
C LEU A 77 19.42 -9.63 5.02
N GLU A 78 19.71 -10.92 5.20
CA GLU A 78 19.83 -11.90 4.11
C GLU A 78 18.44 -12.32 3.63
N MET A 79 18.26 -12.31 2.31
CA MET A 79 16.99 -12.63 1.66
C MET A 79 17.03 -13.99 0.96
N ALA A 80 18.21 -14.43 0.51
CA ALA A 80 18.38 -15.65 -0.26
C ALA A 80 18.38 -16.90 0.63
N ASP A 81 17.48 -17.84 0.35
CA ASP A 81 17.42 -19.10 1.09
C ASP A 81 18.66 -19.95 0.80
N GLY A 82 19.26 -20.52 1.85
CA GLY A 82 20.46 -21.37 1.75
C GLY A 82 21.76 -20.61 1.50
N ALA A 83 21.75 -19.27 1.57
CA ALA A 83 22.96 -18.47 1.47
C ALA A 83 23.95 -18.79 2.61
N VAL A 84 25.23 -18.90 2.27
CA VAL A 84 26.30 -18.91 3.28
C VAL A 84 26.51 -17.47 3.74
N MET A 85 26.02 -17.13 4.93
CA MET A 85 26.08 -15.78 5.50
C MET A 85 27.48 -15.44 6.06
N ASN A 86 28.51 -15.51 5.22
CA ASN A 86 29.88 -15.08 5.51
C ASN A 86 30.21 -13.70 4.90
N GLY A 87 29.19 -12.99 4.42
CA GLY A 87 29.28 -11.69 3.77
C GLY A 87 28.87 -10.52 4.67
N THR A 88 28.13 -9.57 4.10
CA THR A 88 27.74 -8.31 4.77
C THR A 88 26.39 -8.37 5.48
N THR A 89 25.63 -9.44 5.27
CA THR A 89 24.33 -9.68 5.93
C THR A 89 24.57 -10.37 7.28
N GLN A 90 23.82 -9.97 8.32
CA GLN A 90 24.04 -10.48 9.69
C GLN A 90 22.89 -11.33 10.22
N GLU A 91 21.69 -11.22 9.63
CA GLU A 91 20.51 -11.98 10.07
C GLU A 91 19.66 -12.36 8.86
N HIS A 92 19.07 -13.55 8.84
CA HIS A 92 18.18 -13.97 7.76
C HIS A 92 16.77 -13.41 7.98
N ILE A 93 16.06 -13.00 6.92
CA ILE A 93 14.71 -12.44 7.02
C ILE A 93 13.73 -13.37 7.77
N LYS A 94 13.91 -14.69 7.65
CA LYS A 94 13.15 -15.70 8.39
C LYS A 94 13.19 -15.47 9.90
N ASP A 95 14.39 -15.33 10.45
CA ASP A 95 14.58 -15.22 11.89
C ASP A 95 14.15 -13.82 12.35
N ALA A 96 14.54 -12.78 11.61
CA ALA A 96 14.15 -11.41 11.91
C ALA A 96 12.62 -11.22 11.99
N ILE A 97 11.87 -11.69 10.98
CA ILE A 97 10.41 -11.54 10.94
C ILE A 97 9.71 -12.42 11.99
N ALA A 98 10.18 -13.64 12.21
CA ALA A 98 9.64 -14.52 13.25
C ALA A 98 9.85 -13.93 14.67
N VAL A 99 11.01 -13.31 14.92
CA VAL A 99 11.31 -12.63 16.18
C VAL A 99 10.46 -11.37 16.33
N MET A 100 10.37 -10.51 15.30
CA MET A 100 9.51 -9.31 15.32
C MET A 100 8.04 -9.64 15.59
N SER A 101 7.55 -10.75 15.03
CA SER A 101 6.17 -11.20 15.22
C SER A 101 5.86 -11.61 16.67
N GLN A 102 6.87 -11.94 17.49
CA GLN A 102 6.68 -12.22 18.92
C GLN A 102 6.53 -10.94 19.75
N TYR A 103 6.92 -9.79 19.22
CA TYR A 103 6.93 -8.50 19.93
C TYR A 103 5.88 -7.50 19.40
N CYS A 104 4.93 -7.95 18.58
CA CYS A 104 3.77 -7.16 18.17
C CYS A 104 2.54 -8.06 17.97
N ASP A 105 1.35 -7.47 17.94
CA ASP A 105 0.09 -8.14 17.59
C ASP A 105 -0.25 -7.96 16.11
N VAL A 106 0.30 -6.93 15.45
CA VAL A 106 0.13 -6.61 14.03
C VAL A 106 1.44 -6.04 13.48
N LEU A 107 1.85 -6.48 12.30
CA LEU A 107 3.08 -6.04 11.65
C LEU A 107 2.78 -5.23 10.38
N GLY A 108 3.08 -3.94 10.39
CA GLY A 108 3.10 -3.10 9.20
C GLY A 108 4.45 -3.17 8.51
N VAL A 109 4.46 -3.48 7.20
CA VAL A 109 5.70 -3.61 6.43
C VAL A 109 5.72 -2.68 5.24
N ARG A 110 6.83 -1.95 5.07
CA ARG A 110 7.09 -1.14 3.87
C ARG A 110 8.27 -1.74 3.12
N THR A 111 8.01 -2.34 1.97
CA THR A 111 9.03 -2.78 1.01
C THR A 111 9.07 -1.79 -0.16
N PHE A 112 9.97 -2.01 -1.12
CA PHE A 112 10.09 -1.14 -2.29
C PHE A 112 10.72 -1.92 -3.44
N PRO A 113 10.38 -1.61 -4.70
CA PRO A 113 11.00 -2.26 -5.84
C PRO A 113 12.44 -1.80 -6.03
N THR A 114 13.26 -2.65 -6.63
CA THR A 114 14.63 -2.33 -7.03
C THR A 114 14.68 -1.41 -8.24
N LEU A 115 13.61 -1.39 -9.07
CA LEU A 115 13.53 -0.71 -10.36
C LEU A 115 14.62 -1.15 -11.34
N LYS A 116 15.14 -2.36 -11.18
CA LYS A 116 16.17 -2.96 -12.06
C LYS A 116 15.59 -4.05 -12.94
N ASP A 117 14.70 -4.86 -12.39
CA ASP A 117 14.07 -5.97 -13.07
C ASP A 117 12.58 -5.99 -12.71
N LYS A 118 11.73 -5.82 -13.72
CA LYS A 118 10.29 -5.79 -13.55
C LYS A 118 9.75 -7.10 -13.00
N GLU A 119 10.21 -8.24 -13.52
CA GLU A 119 9.71 -9.55 -13.10
C GLU A 119 10.11 -9.84 -11.65
N ALA A 120 11.33 -9.47 -11.27
CA ALA A 120 11.78 -9.57 -9.88
C ALA A 120 10.95 -8.68 -8.95
N ASP A 121 10.71 -7.42 -9.33
CA ASP A 121 9.90 -6.50 -8.53
C ASP A 121 8.44 -6.97 -8.43
N TYR A 122 7.89 -7.53 -9.52
CA TYR A 122 6.51 -8.03 -9.57
C TYR A 122 6.29 -9.36 -8.87
N SER A 123 7.37 -10.09 -8.56
CA SER A 123 7.33 -11.29 -7.73
C SER A 123 7.01 -11.00 -6.26
N GLU A 124 7.15 -9.73 -5.83
CA GLU A 124 6.96 -9.33 -4.43
C GLU A 124 7.75 -10.21 -3.45
N GLU A 125 8.98 -10.63 -3.82
CA GLU A 125 9.76 -11.61 -3.07
C GLU A 125 9.91 -11.25 -1.59
N VAL A 126 10.28 -10.00 -1.30
CA VAL A 126 10.45 -9.53 0.08
C VAL A 126 9.15 -9.61 0.86
N LEU A 127 8.04 -9.12 0.29
CA LEU A 127 6.73 -9.18 0.94
C LEU A 127 6.28 -10.63 1.12
N SER A 128 6.49 -11.50 0.12
CA SER A 128 6.14 -12.91 0.17
C SER A 128 6.90 -13.65 1.28
N LYS A 129 8.21 -13.39 1.44
CA LYS A 129 9.01 -13.93 2.55
C LYS A 129 8.53 -13.41 3.91
N ILE A 130 8.19 -12.13 4.01
CA ILE A 130 7.58 -11.58 5.24
C ILE A 130 6.30 -12.33 5.58
N LEU A 131 5.40 -12.50 4.61
CA LEU A 131 4.12 -13.20 4.82
C LEU A 131 4.31 -14.68 5.18
N GLN A 132 5.34 -15.33 4.63
CA GLN A 132 5.68 -16.71 4.94
C GLN A 132 6.15 -16.90 6.39
N TYR A 133 6.90 -15.94 6.93
CA TYR A 133 7.54 -16.06 8.24
C TYR A 133 6.82 -15.31 9.36
N ALA A 134 5.94 -14.36 9.04
CA ALA A 134 5.15 -13.63 10.02
C ALA A 134 4.12 -14.55 10.70
N THR A 135 4.06 -14.49 12.03
CA THR A 135 3.07 -15.25 12.82
C THR A 135 1.89 -14.39 13.27
N VAL A 136 1.87 -13.12 12.85
CA VAL A 136 0.84 -12.11 13.16
C VAL A 136 0.31 -11.48 11.88
N PRO A 137 -0.89 -10.86 11.89
CA PRO A 137 -1.42 -10.13 10.74
C PRO A 137 -0.46 -9.11 10.15
N VAL A 138 -0.35 -9.09 8.82
CA VAL A 138 0.53 -8.16 8.08
C VAL A 138 -0.29 -7.10 7.35
N ILE A 139 0.12 -5.84 7.49
CA ILE A 139 -0.41 -4.69 6.75
C ILE A 139 0.66 -4.17 5.80
N SER A 140 0.36 -4.12 4.50
CA SER A 140 1.26 -3.48 3.53
C SER A 140 1.19 -1.96 3.66
N LEU A 141 2.30 -1.37 4.13
CA LEU A 141 2.49 0.07 4.22
C LEU A 141 2.89 0.68 2.86
N GLU A 142 3.46 -0.13 1.98
CA GLU A 142 3.72 0.02 0.54
C GLU A 142 4.56 -1.21 0.15
N SER A 143 4.25 -1.83 -0.98
CA SER A 143 5.01 -2.96 -1.51
C SER A 143 5.69 -2.62 -2.84
N ALA A 144 6.31 -3.60 -3.49
CA ALA A 144 6.94 -3.36 -4.79
C ALA A 144 5.90 -2.92 -5.85
N THR A 145 4.68 -3.44 -5.75
CA THR A 145 3.64 -3.28 -6.77
C THR A 145 2.34 -2.67 -6.27
N LEU A 146 2.10 -2.53 -4.96
CA LEU A 146 0.85 -2.00 -4.41
C LEU A 146 1.07 -1.03 -3.24
N HIS A 147 0.06 -0.21 -2.93
CA HIS A 147 0.02 0.67 -1.77
C HIS A 147 -1.43 0.80 -1.27
N PRO A 148 -2.00 -0.28 -0.69
CA PRO A 148 -3.43 -0.37 -0.40
C PRO A 148 -3.91 0.70 0.57
N LEU A 149 -3.08 1.10 1.55
CA LEU A 149 -3.40 2.19 2.48
C LEU A 149 -3.57 3.55 1.76
N GLN A 150 -2.77 3.83 0.73
CA GLN A 150 -2.91 5.07 -0.06
C GLN A 150 -4.19 5.02 -0.88
N SER A 151 -4.43 3.92 -1.59
CA SER A 151 -5.63 3.76 -2.43
C SER A 151 -6.92 3.80 -1.61
N PHE A 152 -6.92 3.23 -0.41
CA PHE A 152 -8.06 3.33 0.47
C PHE A 152 -8.28 4.76 0.98
N ALA A 153 -7.20 5.49 1.33
CA ALA A 153 -7.30 6.90 1.70
C ALA A 153 -7.82 7.78 0.55
N ASP A 154 -7.40 7.48 -0.68
CA ASP A 154 -7.91 8.14 -1.90
C ASP A 154 -9.42 7.87 -2.05
N LEU A 155 -9.85 6.61 -1.90
CA LEU A 155 -11.27 6.24 -1.95
C LEU A 155 -12.11 6.93 -0.88
N ILE A 156 -11.61 7.01 0.36
CA ILE A 156 -12.26 7.74 1.46
C ILE A 156 -12.47 9.21 1.07
N THR A 157 -11.44 9.83 0.49
CA THR A 157 -11.50 11.24 0.07
C THR A 157 -12.55 11.46 -1.02
N VAL A 158 -12.60 10.58 -2.03
CA VAL A 158 -13.61 10.66 -3.09
C VAL A 158 -15.00 10.45 -2.51
N ALA A 159 -15.19 9.45 -1.65
CA ALA A 159 -16.48 9.17 -1.02
C ALA A 159 -16.98 10.32 -0.14
N GLU A 160 -16.07 10.99 0.58
CA GLU A 160 -16.37 12.14 1.44
C GLU A 160 -16.79 13.38 0.63
N THR A 161 -16.16 13.59 -0.52
CA THR A 161 -16.29 14.85 -1.27
C THR A 161 -17.22 14.77 -2.46
N LYS A 162 -17.65 13.56 -2.87
CA LYS A 162 -18.48 13.38 -4.06
C LYS A 162 -19.81 14.08 -3.92
N ARG A 163 -20.25 14.69 -5.02
CA ARG A 163 -21.54 15.40 -5.14
C ARG A 163 -22.56 14.67 -6.01
N LYS A 164 -22.16 13.52 -6.56
CA LYS A 164 -22.96 12.69 -7.46
C LYS A 164 -22.97 11.26 -6.93
N GLU A 165 -24.01 10.50 -7.25
CA GLU A 165 -24.07 9.08 -6.91
C GLU A 165 -22.92 8.31 -7.55
N ARG A 166 -22.75 8.51 -8.87
CA ARG A 166 -21.65 8.00 -9.69
C ARG A 166 -20.73 9.14 -10.14
N VAL A 167 -19.42 8.94 -10.01
CA VAL A 167 -18.39 9.95 -10.37
C VAL A 167 -17.39 9.41 -11.37
N LYS A 168 -16.91 10.26 -12.27
CA LYS A 168 -15.82 9.93 -13.18
C LYS A 168 -14.47 10.23 -12.54
N VAL A 169 -13.63 9.21 -12.37
CA VAL A 169 -12.29 9.32 -11.78
C VAL A 169 -11.25 8.99 -12.85
N VAL A 170 -10.28 9.89 -13.05
CA VAL A 170 -9.23 9.73 -14.06
C VAL A 170 -7.87 9.60 -13.38
N LEU A 171 -7.21 8.45 -13.53
CA LEU A 171 -5.78 8.31 -13.24
C LEU A 171 -4.98 8.78 -14.44
N THR A 172 -4.17 9.81 -14.28
CA THR A 172 -3.38 10.41 -15.36
C THR A 172 -1.88 10.34 -15.08
N TRP A 173 -1.12 9.89 -16.06
CA TRP A 173 0.34 9.97 -16.03
C TRP A 173 0.80 11.44 -16.12
N ALA A 174 1.85 11.76 -15.37
CA ALA A 174 2.55 13.04 -15.46
C ALA A 174 4.06 12.82 -15.55
N PRO A 175 4.82 13.73 -16.19
CA PRO A 175 6.28 13.60 -16.28
C PRO A 175 6.94 13.80 -14.92
N HIS A 176 8.03 13.09 -14.68
CA HIS A 176 8.87 13.25 -13.51
C HIS A 176 10.34 13.03 -13.89
N VAL A 177 11.26 13.73 -13.21
CA VAL A 177 12.70 13.72 -13.56
C VAL A 177 13.44 12.46 -13.12
N ARG A 178 12.80 11.60 -12.32
CA ARG A 178 13.34 10.31 -11.84
C ARG A 178 12.38 9.21 -12.22
N ALA A 179 12.92 8.02 -12.48
CA ALA A 179 12.12 6.82 -12.58
C ALA A 179 11.41 6.54 -11.24
N LEU A 180 10.10 6.30 -11.30
CA LEU A 180 9.29 6.03 -10.11
C LEU A 180 8.58 4.68 -10.23
N PRO A 181 8.37 3.97 -9.10
CA PRO A 181 7.59 2.74 -9.08
C PRO A 181 6.17 2.90 -9.59
N GLN A 182 5.62 1.80 -10.08
CA GLN A 182 4.21 1.67 -10.45
C GLN A 182 3.31 1.33 -9.25
N CYS A 183 3.83 1.19 -8.03
CA CYS A 183 3.04 0.73 -6.87
C CYS A 183 1.79 1.57 -6.58
N VAL A 184 1.91 2.91 -6.64
CA VAL A 184 0.77 3.83 -6.45
C VAL A 184 -0.25 3.72 -7.58
N PRO A 185 0.09 3.87 -8.87
CA PRO A 185 -0.91 3.75 -9.94
C PRO A 185 -1.50 2.34 -10.08
N ASN A 186 -0.71 1.28 -9.85
CA ASN A 186 -1.22 -0.10 -9.78
C ASN A 186 -2.26 -0.23 -8.68
N SER A 187 -1.96 0.23 -7.47
CA SER A 187 -2.89 0.14 -6.33
C SER A 187 -4.13 1.00 -6.53
N PHE A 188 -3.97 2.20 -7.11
CA PHE A 188 -5.11 3.04 -7.46
C PHE A 188 -6.02 2.32 -8.46
N ALA A 189 -5.45 1.68 -9.48
CA ALA A 189 -6.21 0.90 -10.44
C ALA A 189 -6.88 -0.34 -9.81
N ASP A 190 -6.16 -1.06 -8.93
CA ASP A 190 -6.67 -2.24 -8.22
C ASP A 190 -7.93 -1.94 -7.41
N TRP A 191 -7.99 -0.75 -6.81
CA TRP A 191 -9.12 -0.26 -6.02
C TRP A 191 -10.23 0.37 -6.87
N PHE A 192 -9.91 1.37 -7.70
CA PHE A 192 -10.92 2.17 -8.38
C PHE A 192 -11.62 1.41 -9.53
N SER A 193 -11.04 0.32 -10.01
CA SER A 193 -11.71 -0.58 -10.97
C SER A 193 -12.83 -1.43 -10.34
N GLU A 194 -12.84 -1.56 -9.01
CA GLU A 194 -13.76 -2.44 -8.27
C GLU A 194 -14.91 -1.68 -7.58
N VAL A 195 -14.84 -0.34 -7.56
CA VAL A 195 -15.84 0.49 -6.89
C VAL A 195 -17.00 0.78 -7.82
N ASP A 196 -18.17 0.20 -7.51
CA ASP A 196 -19.38 0.23 -8.35
C ASP A 196 -19.91 1.63 -8.73
N TRP A 197 -19.66 2.63 -7.88
CA TRP A 197 -20.06 4.02 -8.10
C TRP A 197 -18.98 4.89 -8.76
N VAL A 198 -17.89 4.30 -9.24
CA VAL A 198 -16.84 4.99 -10.00
C VAL A 198 -16.91 4.61 -11.48
N ASP A 199 -16.87 5.62 -12.35
CA ASP A 199 -16.50 5.46 -13.76
C ASP A 199 -14.99 5.73 -13.90
N PHE A 200 -14.19 4.68 -13.97
CA PHE A 200 -12.73 4.76 -13.87
C PHE A 200 -12.06 4.75 -15.25
N VAL A 201 -11.18 5.72 -15.48
CA VAL A 201 -10.38 5.87 -16.70
C VAL A 201 -8.91 6.03 -16.35
N ILE A 202 -8.04 5.39 -17.13
CA ILE A 202 -6.60 5.57 -17.05
C ILE A 202 -6.11 6.24 -18.33
N THR A 203 -5.26 7.26 -18.20
CA THR A 203 -4.62 7.92 -19.34
C THR A 203 -3.12 8.05 -19.13
N HIS A 204 -2.36 7.67 -20.15
CA HIS A 204 -0.90 7.71 -20.16
C HIS A 204 -0.37 7.71 -21.60
N PRO A 205 0.90 8.09 -21.84
CA PRO A 205 1.54 7.90 -23.13
C PRO A 205 1.64 6.41 -23.50
N HIS A 206 1.73 6.10 -24.79
CA HIS A 206 2.03 4.73 -25.25
C HIS A 206 3.34 4.21 -24.62
N GLY A 207 3.36 2.94 -24.20
CA GLY A 207 4.52 2.30 -23.56
C GLY A 207 4.51 2.39 -22.02
N TYR A 208 3.56 3.12 -21.43
CA TYR A 208 3.37 3.23 -19.97
C TYR A 208 2.21 2.36 -19.45
N GLU A 209 1.83 1.31 -20.18
CA GLU A 209 0.77 0.39 -19.78
C GLU A 209 1.09 -0.25 -18.43
N LEU A 210 0.17 -0.11 -17.49
CA LEU A 210 0.20 -0.85 -16.23
C LEU A 210 -0.16 -2.32 -16.49
N ASP A 211 0.23 -3.18 -15.57
CA ASP A 211 -0.09 -4.60 -15.66
C ASP A 211 -1.62 -4.83 -15.61
N PRO A 212 -2.20 -5.58 -16.58
CA PRO A 212 -3.63 -5.88 -16.63
C PRO A 212 -4.19 -6.49 -15.34
N LYS A 213 -3.37 -7.15 -14.53
CA LYS A 213 -3.80 -7.70 -13.23
C LYS A 213 -4.31 -6.63 -12.27
N PHE A 214 -3.83 -5.39 -12.40
CA PHE A 214 -4.26 -4.26 -11.57
C PHE A 214 -5.30 -3.38 -12.24
N THR A 215 -5.23 -3.23 -13.57
CA THR A 215 -6.21 -2.40 -14.29
C THR A 215 -7.56 -3.06 -14.45
N LYS A 216 -7.65 -4.40 -14.39
CA LYS A 216 -8.90 -5.17 -14.34
C LYS A 216 -9.94 -4.76 -15.39
N GLY A 217 -9.48 -4.39 -16.58
CA GLY A 217 -10.35 -3.96 -17.69
C GLY A 217 -10.79 -2.50 -17.65
N ALA A 218 -10.21 -1.66 -16.79
CA ALA A 218 -10.41 -0.22 -16.80
C ALA A 218 -10.18 0.37 -18.20
N ARG A 219 -10.97 1.39 -18.55
CA ARG A 219 -10.86 2.06 -19.85
C ARG A 219 -9.52 2.79 -19.94
N ILE A 220 -8.71 2.41 -20.93
CA ILE A 220 -7.47 3.11 -21.29
C ILE A 220 -7.77 4.13 -22.39
N GLU A 221 -7.39 5.39 -22.18
CA GLU A 221 -7.55 6.49 -23.13
C GLU A 221 -6.21 7.22 -23.31
N TYR A 222 -5.58 7.07 -24.47
CA TYR A 222 -4.27 7.67 -24.76
C TYR A 222 -4.35 9.18 -25.02
N ASP A 223 -5.51 9.70 -25.43
CA ASP A 223 -5.72 11.15 -25.51
C ASP A 223 -6.07 11.71 -24.13
N GLN A 224 -5.10 12.33 -23.47
CA GLN A 224 -5.27 12.90 -22.14
C GLN A 224 -6.39 13.94 -22.08
N LYS A 225 -6.61 14.75 -23.12
CA LYS A 225 -7.69 15.75 -23.11
C LYS A 225 -9.04 15.05 -23.10
N LYS A 226 -9.21 14.05 -23.96
CA LYS A 226 -10.43 13.22 -24.04
C LYS A 226 -10.68 12.44 -22.75
N ALA A 227 -9.64 11.94 -22.10
CA ALA A 227 -9.76 11.27 -20.81
C ALA A 227 -10.30 12.23 -19.73
N LEU A 228 -9.79 13.47 -19.68
CA LEU A 228 -10.13 14.48 -18.68
C LEU A 228 -11.50 15.16 -18.89
N GLU A 229 -12.08 15.08 -20.09
CA GLU A 229 -13.40 15.64 -20.37
C GLU A 229 -14.47 15.15 -19.39
N GLY A 230 -15.07 16.07 -18.62
CA GLY A 230 -16.12 15.75 -17.66
C GLY A 230 -15.67 14.92 -16.45
N ALA A 231 -14.36 14.83 -16.18
CA ALA A 231 -13.86 14.18 -14.97
C ALA A 231 -14.31 14.92 -13.70
N ASP A 232 -14.76 14.16 -12.69
CA ASP A 232 -15.08 14.70 -11.36
C ASP A 232 -13.82 14.74 -10.47
N TYR A 233 -12.93 13.75 -10.64
CA TYR A 233 -11.66 13.64 -9.93
C TYR A 233 -10.53 13.29 -10.89
N VAL A 234 -9.36 13.88 -10.63
CA VAL A 234 -8.14 13.62 -11.40
C VAL A 234 -7.02 13.27 -10.42
N GLN A 235 -6.52 12.04 -10.53
CA GLN A 235 -5.36 11.57 -9.79
C GLN A 235 -4.14 11.60 -10.70
N ALA A 236 -3.23 12.54 -10.49
CA ALA A 236 -2.00 12.63 -11.27
C ALA A 236 -0.86 11.87 -10.58
N LYS A 237 -0.22 10.94 -11.29
CA LYS A 237 0.93 10.21 -10.77
C LYS A 237 1.88 9.80 -11.90
N ASN A 238 3.18 10.01 -11.71
CA ASN A 238 4.20 9.45 -12.60
C ASN A 238 4.49 7.97 -12.24
N TRP A 239 4.80 7.18 -13.25
CA TRP A 239 5.45 5.87 -13.12
C TRP A 239 6.39 5.62 -14.29
N SER A 240 7.21 4.58 -14.18
CA SER A 240 8.21 4.15 -15.16
C SER A 240 7.98 2.71 -15.60
#